data_AF-A0A8R1DF35-F1
#
_entry.id   AF-A0A8R1DF35-F1
#
_cell.length_a   1.000
_cell.length_b   1.000
_cell.length_c   1.000
_cell.angle_alpha   90.00
_cell.angle_beta   90.00
_cell.angle_gamma   90.00
#
_symmetry.space_group_name_H-M   'P 1'
#
loop_
_entity.id
_entity.type
_entity.pdbx_description
1 polymer ?
#
loop_
_entity_poly.entity_id
_entity_poly.type
_entity_poly.pdbx_seq_one_letter_code
_entity_poly.pdbx_strand_id
1 'polypeptide(L)'
;VASSSFASHLQKSEHAARQDQLSVLASRQSLINFHLALHHQHLALALRLQLAVGIRFHPLRNLFCVTGNRAFFCPLDSHPLIPLDRVDDAIMEKRHAFLVKVAEQGGMEERRLAKDLEMEWKLTVNEICFMQALSSFRLGNDHQASLELASCVRDDRSAVALARVLAGRLIHLATESNKRYSTAHSQYLCALAGEEAARVELYESQFEDDPLVEKNPKTWQEAVTSLGRAGNSVPQSAQAAIPFVRMNDIAKLYFGAHWVNN
;
A
#
# COMPACT_ATOMS: atom_id res chain seq x y z
N VAL A 1 -62.52 -21.61 -20.00
CA VAL A 1 -61.51 -22.70 -20.08
C VAL A 1 -60.24 -22.10 -20.67
N ALA A 2 -59.30 -21.66 -19.83
CA ALA A 2 -58.09 -20.95 -20.25
C ALA A 2 -56.90 -21.48 -19.43
N SER A 3 -56.47 -22.69 -19.75
CA SER A 3 -55.34 -23.36 -19.12
C SER A 3 -54.63 -24.20 -20.19
N SER A 4 -54.02 -23.52 -21.18
CA SER A 4 -53.32 -24.22 -22.28
C SER A 4 -52.23 -23.38 -22.97
N SER A 5 -51.59 -22.44 -22.27
CA SER A 5 -50.45 -21.69 -22.82
C SER A 5 -49.16 -21.86 -22.02
N PHE A 6 -49.25 -22.13 -20.71
CA PHE A 6 -48.06 -22.29 -19.87
C PHE A 6 -47.41 -23.68 -20.00
N ALA A 7 -48.21 -24.75 -20.10
CA ALA A 7 -47.71 -26.12 -20.23
C ALA A 7 -47.00 -26.39 -21.58
N SER A 8 -47.44 -25.72 -22.66
CA SER A 8 -46.83 -25.84 -23.99
C SER A 8 -45.46 -25.17 -24.10
N HIS A 9 -45.15 -24.20 -23.22
CA HIS A 9 -43.81 -23.61 -23.15
C HIS A 9 -42.82 -24.49 -22.37
N LEU A 10 -43.31 -25.30 -21.42
CA LEU A 10 -42.49 -26.24 -20.66
C LEU A 10 -42.08 -27.48 -21.50
N GLN A 11 -42.93 -27.94 -22.42
CA GLN A 11 -42.63 -29.12 -23.25
C GLN A 11 -41.73 -28.86 -24.47
N LYS A 12 -41.43 -27.60 -24.82
CA LYS A 12 -40.43 -27.27 -25.86
C LYS A 12 -38.99 -27.27 -25.35
N SER A 13 -38.77 -27.65 -24.09
CA SER A 13 -37.45 -27.75 -23.45
C SER A 13 -36.81 -29.15 -23.54
N GLU A 14 -37.21 -30.00 -24.50
CA GLU A 14 -36.59 -31.33 -24.68
C GLU A 14 -35.39 -31.33 -25.65
N HIS A 15 -35.00 -30.18 -26.20
CA HIS A 15 -33.66 -30.00 -26.76
C HIS A 15 -32.82 -29.18 -25.79
N ALA A 16 -32.13 -29.88 -24.90
CA ALA A 16 -31.12 -29.33 -23.99
C ALA A 16 -29.97 -28.70 -24.79
N ALA A 17 -30.11 -27.43 -25.15
CA ALA A 17 -28.97 -26.54 -25.34
C ALA A 17 -28.38 -26.32 -23.95
N ARG A 18 -27.12 -26.75 -23.76
CA ARG A 18 -26.32 -26.57 -22.53
C ARG A 18 -26.68 -25.25 -21.84
N GLN A 19 -27.15 -25.35 -20.59
CA GLN A 19 -27.21 -24.22 -19.69
C GLN A 19 -25.78 -23.75 -19.45
N ASP A 20 -25.29 -22.85 -20.30
CA ASP A 20 -24.04 -22.15 -20.07
C ASP A 20 -24.17 -21.45 -18.71
N GLN A 21 -23.15 -21.60 -17.86
CA GLN A 21 -23.10 -20.88 -16.58
C GLN A 21 -23.26 -19.38 -16.84
N LEU A 22 -23.89 -18.67 -15.91
CA LEU A 22 -24.06 -17.20 -15.99
C LEU A 22 -22.75 -16.47 -16.30
N SER A 23 -21.62 -16.99 -15.79
CA SER A 23 -20.26 -16.54 -16.09
C SER A 23 -19.88 -16.64 -17.57
N VAL A 24 -20.27 -17.73 -18.23
CA VAL A 24 -20.01 -18.01 -19.65
C VAL A 24 -20.93 -17.18 -20.56
N LEU A 25 -22.16 -16.92 -20.12
CA LEU A 25 -23.07 -16.00 -20.82
C LEU A 25 -22.61 -14.54 -20.70
N ALA A 26 -22.14 -14.14 -19.52
CA ALA A 26 -21.57 -12.82 -19.27
C ALA A 26 -20.27 -12.59 -20.05
N SER A 27 -19.39 -13.60 -20.15
CA SER A 27 -18.13 -13.51 -20.91
C SER A 27 -18.33 -13.46 -22.43
N ARG A 28 -19.53 -13.81 -22.93
CA ARG A 28 -19.89 -13.76 -24.36
C ARG A 28 -20.61 -12.48 -24.75
N GLN A 29 -21.02 -11.65 -23.79
CA GLN A 29 -21.48 -10.31 -24.11
C GLN A 29 -20.29 -9.52 -24.65
N SER A 30 -20.44 -8.90 -25.82
CA SER A 30 -19.48 -7.87 -26.21
C SER A 30 -19.54 -6.80 -25.12
N LEU A 31 -18.40 -6.51 -24.48
CA LEU A 31 -18.29 -5.35 -23.59
C LEU A 31 -18.34 -4.10 -24.47
N ILE A 32 -19.52 -3.79 -25.03
CA ILE A 32 -19.74 -2.60 -25.86
C ILE A 32 -19.39 -1.36 -25.02
N ASN A 33 -19.43 -1.46 -23.69
CA ASN A 33 -18.89 -0.47 -22.80
C ASN A 33 -17.95 -1.03 -21.71
N PHE A 34 -16.85 -1.65 -22.14
CA PHE A 34 -15.75 -2.04 -21.25
C PHE A 34 -15.31 -0.92 -20.31
N HIS A 35 -15.23 0.32 -20.82
CA HIS A 35 -14.83 1.47 -20.02
C HIS A 35 -15.81 1.81 -18.89
N LEU A 36 -17.11 1.63 -19.10
CA LEU A 36 -18.12 1.81 -18.06
C LEU A 36 -18.05 0.70 -17.01
N ALA A 37 -17.84 -0.55 -17.41
CA ALA A 37 -17.66 -1.65 -16.46
C ALA A 37 -16.41 -1.42 -15.59
N LEU A 38 -15.28 -1.08 -16.22
CA LEU A 38 -14.03 -0.78 -15.54
C LEU A 38 -14.16 0.45 -14.62
N HIS A 39 -14.92 1.47 -15.04
CA HIS A 39 -15.20 2.65 -14.22
C HIS A 39 -15.98 2.31 -12.94
N HIS A 40 -17.00 1.46 -13.02
CA HIS A 40 -17.74 0.97 -11.84
C HIS A 40 -16.83 0.13 -10.93
N GLN A 41 -15.98 -0.72 -11.52
CA GLN A 41 -15.00 -1.49 -10.76
C GLN A 41 -14.03 -0.59 -9.99
N HIS A 42 -13.50 0.47 -10.62
CA HIS A 42 -12.64 1.44 -9.95
C HIS A 42 -13.35 2.13 -8.78
N LEU A 43 -14.62 2.52 -8.95
CA LEU A 43 -15.40 3.10 -7.85
C LEU A 43 -15.59 2.11 -6.70
N ALA A 44 -15.94 0.86 -7.01
CA ALA A 44 -16.15 -0.19 -6.01
C ALA A 44 -14.85 -0.51 -5.23
N LEU A 45 -13.71 -0.60 -5.93
CA LEU A 45 -12.41 -0.80 -5.30
C LEU A 45 -12.01 0.39 -4.43
N ALA A 46 -12.14 1.62 -4.93
CA ALA A 46 -11.83 2.82 -4.15
C ALA A 46 -12.74 2.94 -2.90
N LEU A 47 -14.02 2.59 -3.01
CA LEU A 47 -14.94 2.53 -1.88
C LEU A 47 -14.52 1.47 -0.86
N ARG A 48 -14.17 0.26 -1.32
CA ARG A 48 -13.67 -0.81 -0.45
C ARG A 48 -12.44 -0.35 0.30
N LEU A 49 -11.44 0.20 -0.40
CA LEU A 49 -10.21 0.72 0.20
C LEU A 49 -10.50 1.83 1.22
N GLN A 50 -11.38 2.78 0.89
CA GLN A 50 -11.73 3.85 1.79
C GLN A 50 -12.35 3.32 3.10
N LEU A 51 -13.24 2.34 3.01
CA LEU A 51 -13.91 1.75 4.17
C LEU A 51 -12.96 0.89 4.99
N ALA A 52 -12.16 0.04 4.35
CA ALA A 52 -11.21 -0.85 5.02
C ALA A 52 -10.13 -0.08 5.78
N VAL A 53 -9.59 0.98 5.16
CA VAL A 53 -8.55 1.82 5.76
C VAL A 53 -9.12 2.86 6.72
N GLY A 54 -10.43 3.12 6.69
CA GLY A 54 -11.07 4.11 7.54
C GLY A 54 -10.76 5.56 7.14
N ILE A 55 -10.52 5.83 5.85
CA ILE A 55 -10.23 7.19 5.35
C ILE A 55 -11.51 8.04 5.41
N ARG A 56 -11.66 8.80 6.49
CA ARG A 56 -12.79 9.71 6.70
C ARG A 56 -12.64 10.97 5.84
N PHE A 57 -13.77 11.50 5.36
CA PHE A 57 -13.84 12.79 4.65
C PHE A 57 -13.10 12.90 3.31
N HIS A 58 -12.91 11.79 2.60
CA HIS A 58 -12.43 11.82 1.22
C HIS A 58 -13.58 11.50 0.25
N PRO A 59 -14.19 12.49 -0.42
CA PRO A 59 -15.30 12.22 -1.33
C PRO A 59 -14.80 11.46 -2.56
N LEU A 60 -15.22 10.20 -2.75
CA LEU A 60 -14.77 9.37 -3.88
C LEU A 60 -15.01 10.01 -5.24
N ARG A 61 -16.07 10.81 -5.40
CA ARG A 61 -16.34 11.58 -6.62
C ARG A 61 -15.17 12.47 -7.07
N ASN A 62 -14.30 12.85 -6.13
CA ASN A 62 -13.14 13.69 -6.41
C ASN A 62 -12.01 12.91 -7.12
N LEU A 63 -12.08 11.58 -7.13
CA LEU A 63 -11.13 10.70 -7.84
C LEU A 63 -11.48 10.51 -9.32
N PHE A 64 -12.57 11.10 -9.78
CA PHE A 64 -13.09 10.91 -11.13
C PHE A 64 -13.43 12.26 -11.77
N CYS A 65 -13.30 12.32 -13.09
CA CYS A 65 -13.61 13.53 -13.85
C CYS A 65 -15.11 13.77 -13.91
N VAL A 66 -15.51 14.95 -14.39
CA VAL A 66 -16.93 15.30 -14.57
C VAL A 66 -17.67 14.24 -15.40
N THR A 67 -17.04 13.73 -16.47
CA THR A 67 -17.64 12.71 -17.32
C THR A 67 -17.78 11.36 -16.61
N GLY A 68 -16.76 10.94 -15.84
CA GLY A 68 -16.84 9.75 -15.00
C GLY A 68 -17.94 9.86 -13.95
N ASN A 69 -17.99 10.98 -13.23
CA ASN A 69 -19.03 11.23 -12.23
C ASN A 69 -20.45 11.15 -12.79
N ARG A 70 -20.66 11.59 -14.05
CA ARG A 70 -21.96 11.45 -14.74
C ARG A 70 -22.26 10.01 -15.18
N ALA A 71 -21.23 9.18 -15.35
CA ALA A 71 -21.35 7.80 -15.78
C ALA A 71 -21.58 6.83 -14.61
N PHE A 72 -21.47 7.29 -13.36
CA PHE A 72 -21.79 6.48 -12.20
C PHE A 72 -23.22 5.98 -12.23
N PHE A 73 -23.37 4.67 -12.06
CA PHE A 73 -24.65 3.97 -12.04
C PHE A 73 -25.44 4.07 -13.35
N CYS A 74 -24.81 4.50 -14.44
CA CYS A 74 -25.41 4.38 -15.76
C CYS A 74 -25.58 2.88 -16.10
N PRO A 75 -26.69 2.51 -16.76
CA PRO A 75 -26.90 1.15 -17.25
C PRO A 75 -25.73 0.66 -18.12
N LEU A 76 -25.34 -0.61 -18.01
CA LEU A 76 -24.17 -1.15 -18.74
C LEU A 76 -24.35 -1.19 -20.27
N ASP A 77 -25.59 -1.09 -20.74
CA ASP A 77 -25.98 -0.91 -22.15
C ASP A 77 -25.89 0.55 -22.62
N SER A 78 -25.59 1.51 -21.73
CA SER A 78 -25.32 2.90 -22.10
C SER A 78 -23.91 3.09 -22.68
N HIS A 79 -23.70 4.16 -23.45
CA HIS A 79 -22.40 4.50 -24.06
C HIS A 79 -21.85 5.87 -23.64
N PRO A 80 -21.70 6.18 -22.34
CA PRO A 80 -20.96 7.38 -21.94
C PRO A 80 -19.51 7.31 -22.47
N LEU A 81 -19.05 8.40 -23.06
CA LEU A 81 -17.66 8.58 -23.47
C LEU A 81 -16.79 8.82 -22.23
N ILE A 82 -16.37 7.76 -21.55
CA ILE A 82 -15.56 7.87 -20.33
C ILE A 82 -14.07 7.97 -20.70
N PRO A 83 -13.41 9.11 -20.44
CA PRO A 83 -11.96 9.21 -20.64
C PRO A 83 -11.25 8.47 -19.49
N LEU A 84 -10.70 7.29 -19.77
CA LEU A 84 -9.87 6.56 -18.80
C LEU A 84 -8.39 6.99 -18.87
N ASP A 85 -7.89 7.30 -20.06
CA ASP A 85 -6.46 7.57 -20.30
C ASP A 85 -6.05 9.03 -20.15
N ARG A 86 -7.01 9.97 -20.18
CA ARG A 86 -6.76 11.41 -20.11
C ARG A 86 -7.68 12.05 -19.08
N VAL A 87 -7.31 11.89 -17.81
CA VAL A 87 -7.83 12.68 -16.70
C VAL A 87 -6.93 13.88 -16.46
N ASP A 88 -7.50 14.97 -15.97
CA ASP A 88 -6.73 16.17 -15.65
C ASP A 88 -5.73 15.92 -14.50
N ASP A 89 -4.69 16.76 -14.45
CA ASP A 89 -3.62 16.64 -13.45
C ASP A 89 -4.17 16.74 -12.01
N ALA A 90 -5.22 17.53 -11.81
CA ALA A 90 -5.85 17.70 -10.49
C ALA A 90 -6.51 16.41 -9.99
N ILE A 91 -7.10 15.61 -10.88
CA ILE A 91 -7.66 14.29 -10.54
C ILE A 91 -6.52 13.29 -10.32
N MET A 92 -5.46 13.34 -11.14
CA MET A 92 -4.29 12.49 -10.92
C MET A 92 -3.67 12.75 -9.55
N GLU A 93 -3.51 14.00 -9.15
CA GLU A 93 -3.00 14.39 -7.83
C GLU A 93 -3.92 13.91 -6.69
N LYS A 94 -5.25 13.97 -6.87
CA LYS A 94 -6.20 13.45 -5.87
C LYS A 94 -6.16 11.93 -5.76
N ARG A 95 -6.04 11.22 -6.89
CA ARG A 95 -5.87 9.76 -6.92
C ARG A 95 -4.57 9.35 -6.25
N HIS A 96 -3.50 10.09 -6.51
CA HIS A 96 -2.21 9.90 -5.85
C HIS A 96 -2.33 10.09 -4.34
N ALA A 97 -2.85 11.22 -3.88
CA ALA A 97 -3.04 11.49 -2.46
C ALA A 97 -3.95 10.45 -1.76
N PHE A 98 -4.93 9.91 -2.48
CA PHE A 98 -5.76 8.82 -1.99
C PHE A 98 -4.97 7.52 -1.82
N LEU A 99 -4.24 7.07 -2.85
CA LEU A 99 -3.47 5.83 -2.78
C LEU A 99 -2.28 5.93 -1.81
N VAL A 100 -1.67 7.11 -1.63
CA VAL A 100 -0.66 7.34 -0.57
C VAL A 100 -1.24 7.08 0.82
N LYS A 101 -2.47 7.54 1.10
CA LYS A 101 -3.13 7.25 2.38
C LYS A 101 -3.43 5.77 2.56
N VAL A 102 -3.89 5.10 1.49
CA VAL A 102 -4.12 3.65 1.51
C VAL A 102 -2.82 2.89 1.74
N ALA A 103 -1.73 3.29 1.08
CA ALA A 103 -0.41 2.72 1.28
C ALA A 103 0.10 2.89 2.72
N GLU A 104 -0.15 4.06 3.31
CA GLU A 104 0.29 4.37 4.66
C GLU A 104 -0.48 3.60 5.72
N GLN A 105 -1.81 3.55 5.60
CA GLN A 105 -2.72 3.09 6.66
C GLN A 105 -3.31 1.69 6.42
N GLY A 106 -3.27 1.19 5.18
CA GLY A 106 -3.85 -0.09 4.81
C GLY A 106 -2.97 -1.30 5.14
N GLY A 107 -3.60 -2.46 5.29
CA GLY A 107 -2.95 -3.76 5.43
C GLY A 107 -2.43 -4.29 4.09
N MET A 108 -1.93 -5.52 4.10
CA MET A 108 -1.32 -6.14 2.91
C MET A 108 -2.32 -6.28 1.75
N GLU A 109 -3.56 -6.67 2.04
CA GLU A 109 -4.61 -6.81 1.02
C GLU A 109 -4.98 -5.45 0.41
N GLU A 110 -5.17 -4.42 1.24
CA GLU A 110 -5.46 -3.07 0.77
C GLU A 110 -4.32 -2.50 -0.07
N ARG A 111 -3.06 -2.72 0.34
CA ARG A 111 -1.87 -2.30 -0.43
C ARG A 111 -1.79 -3.00 -1.78
N ARG A 112 -2.13 -4.29 -1.85
CA ARG A 112 -2.21 -5.03 -3.11
C ARG A 112 -3.28 -4.45 -4.03
N LEU A 113 -4.48 -4.23 -3.52
CA LEU A 113 -5.57 -3.61 -4.29
C LEU A 113 -5.24 -2.17 -4.72
N ALA A 114 -4.48 -1.43 -3.91
CA ALA A 114 -3.98 -0.11 -4.26
C ALA A 114 -2.98 -0.16 -5.43
N LYS A 115 -2.11 -1.17 -5.49
CA LYS A 115 -1.20 -1.40 -6.64
C LYS A 115 -1.99 -1.69 -7.93
N ASP A 116 -3.06 -2.46 -7.84
CA ASP A 116 -3.93 -2.72 -8.99
C ASP A 116 -4.52 -1.41 -9.53
N LEU A 117 -5.03 -0.53 -8.65
CA LEU A 117 -5.52 0.80 -9.04
C LEU A 117 -4.41 1.74 -9.54
N GLU A 118 -3.22 1.69 -8.96
CA GLU A 118 -2.06 2.46 -9.40
C GLU A 118 -1.71 2.15 -10.87
N MET A 119 -1.65 0.86 -11.22
CA MET A 119 -1.39 0.40 -12.58
C MET A 119 -2.50 0.82 -13.56
N GLU A 120 -3.76 0.60 -13.19
CA GLU A 120 -4.91 0.94 -14.03
C GLU A 120 -5.07 2.46 -14.24
N TRP A 121 -4.75 3.26 -13.21
CA TRP A 121 -4.74 4.73 -13.31
C TRP A 121 -3.45 5.29 -13.89
N LYS A 122 -2.47 4.43 -14.22
CA LYS A 122 -1.16 4.80 -14.78
C LYS A 122 -0.45 5.85 -13.92
N LEU A 123 -0.58 5.72 -12.61
CA LEU A 123 0.09 6.60 -11.67
C LEU A 123 1.54 6.16 -11.57
N THR A 124 2.44 6.89 -12.22
CA THR A 124 3.88 6.59 -12.16
C THR A 124 4.52 7.39 -11.02
N VAL A 125 4.17 7.09 -9.77
CA VAL A 125 4.70 7.86 -8.65
C VAL A 125 5.44 6.99 -7.66
N ASN A 126 6.76 7.15 -7.68
CA ASN A 126 7.70 6.60 -6.72
C ASN A 126 7.28 6.76 -5.25
N GLU A 127 6.57 7.84 -4.93
CA GLU A 127 6.08 8.14 -3.60
C GLU A 127 5.08 7.08 -3.07
N ILE A 128 4.20 6.51 -3.92
CA ILE A 128 3.29 5.43 -3.47
C ILE A 128 4.10 4.18 -3.11
N CYS A 129 4.98 3.74 -4.03
CA CYS A 129 5.90 2.62 -3.81
C CYS A 129 6.71 2.80 -2.52
N PHE A 130 7.32 3.99 -2.37
CA PHE A 130 8.17 4.29 -1.23
C PHE A 130 7.35 4.34 0.07
N MET A 131 6.16 4.91 0.07
CA MET A 131 5.29 4.96 1.25
C MET A 131 4.82 3.57 1.68
N GLN A 132 4.60 2.65 0.75
CA GLN A 132 4.32 1.25 1.08
C GLN A 132 5.53 0.61 1.77
N ALA A 133 6.72 0.75 1.19
CA ALA A 133 7.96 0.24 1.78
C ALA A 133 8.21 0.83 3.18
N LEU A 134 8.06 2.14 3.34
CA LEU A 134 8.22 2.84 4.60
C LEU A 134 7.20 2.35 5.65
N SER A 135 5.94 2.14 5.24
CA SER A 135 4.92 1.60 6.14
C SER A 135 5.20 0.14 6.53
N SER A 136 5.71 -0.67 5.61
CA SER A 136 6.19 -2.03 5.91
C SER A 136 7.35 -2.00 6.93
N PHE A 137 8.30 -1.05 6.82
CA PHE A 137 9.32 -0.83 7.85
C PHE A 137 8.74 -0.29 9.17
N ARG A 138 7.68 0.53 9.17
CA ARG A 138 7.07 0.95 10.44
C ARG A 138 6.50 -0.24 11.21
N LEU A 139 5.86 -1.17 10.51
CA LEU A 139 5.21 -2.37 11.07
C LEU A 139 6.16 -3.56 11.29
N GLY A 140 7.48 -3.36 11.20
CA GLY A 140 8.46 -4.42 11.42
C GLY A 140 8.60 -5.45 10.28
N ASN A 141 7.83 -5.34 9.20
CA ASN A 141 7.87 -6.27 8.06
C ASN A 141 9.03 -5.93 7.09
N ASP A 142 10.26 -6.00 7.60
CA ASP A 142 11.47 -5.57 6.90
C ASP A 142 11.76 -6.37 5.64
N HIS A 143 11.38 -7.65 5.59
CA HIS A 143 11.58 -8.47 4.41
C HIS A 143 10.79 -7.93 3.23
N GLN A 144 9.47 -7.72 3.42
CA GLN A 144 8.61 -7.13 2.41
C GLN A 144 9.03 -5.69 2.09
N ALA A 145 9.34 -4.90 3.11
CA ALA A 145 9.77 -3.52 2.95
C ALA A 145 11.02 -3.40 2.08
N SER A 146 11.98 -4.32 2.23
CA SER A 146 13.21 -4.34 1.43
C SER A 146 12.94 -4.68 -0.04
N LEU A 147 12.01 -5.62 -0.30
CA LEU A 147 11.58 -5.96 -1.66
C LEU A 147 10.88 -4.78 -2.33
N GLU A 148 9.99 -4.10 -1.60
CA GLU A 148 9.28 -2.91 -2.07
C GLU A 148 10.26 -1.76 -2.34
N LEU A 149 11.16 -1.48 -1.41
CA LEU A 149 12.18 -0.42 -1.53
C LEU A 149 13.10 -0.63 -2.74
N ALA A 150 13.43 -1.88 -3.09
CA ALA A 150 14.26 -2.20 -4.25
C ALA A 150 13.61 -1.81 -5.59
N SER A 151 12.28 -1.75 -5.63
CA SER A 151 11.52 -1.33 -6.81
C SER A 151 11.30 0.19 -6.92
N CYS A 152 11.62 0.95 -5.88
CA CYS A 152 11.42 2.39 -5.85
C CYS A 152 12.69 3.14 -6.34
N VAL A 153 12.49 4.31 -6.95
CA VAL A 153 13.54 5.31 -7.15
C VAL A 153 13.95 5.85 -5.77
N ARG A 154 15.24 5.80 -5.48
CA ARG A 154 15.78 6.10 -4.17
C ARG A 154 16.51 7.44 -4.21
N ASP A 155 16.15 8.34 -3.29
CA ASP A 155 16.68 9.69 -3.20
C ASP A 155 16.94 10.12 -1.74
N ASP A 156 17.46 11.33 -1.55
CA ASP A 156 17.75 11.88 -0.22
C ASP A 156 16.51 11.96 0.68
N ARG A 157 15.31 12.21 0.11
CA ARG A 157 14.06 12.24 0.87
C ARG A 157 13.73 10.87 1.44
N SER A 158 13.92 9.84 0.62
CA SER A 158 13.73 8.45 1.01
C SER A 158 14.69 8.05 2.14
N ALA A 159 15.97 8.43 2.02
CA ALA A 159 16.97 8.22 3.07
C ALA A 159 16.59 8.90 4.39
N VAL A 160 16.17 10.17 4.34
CA VAL A 160 15.73 10.90 5.53
C VAL A 160 14.54 10.21 6.19
N ALA A 161 13.52 9.80 5.44
CA ALA A 161 12.36 9.12 6.00
C ALA A 161 12.72 7.79 6.69
N LEU A 162 13.58 6.98 6.07
CA LEU A 162 14.09 5.73 6.67
C LEU A 162 14.91 6.00 7.95
N ALA A 163 15.70 7.09 7.97
CA ALA A 163 16.46 7.48 9.16
C ALA A 163 15.56 7.83 10.35
N ARG A 164 14.39 8.44 10.10
CA ARG A 164 13.42 8.76 11.17
C ARG A 164 12.82 7.48 11.78
N VAL A 165 12.46 6.51 10.94
CA VAL A 165 11.98 5.19 11.39
C VAL A 165 13.08 4.49 12.20
N LEU A 166 14.32 4.49 11.72
CA LEU A 166 15.46 3.89 12.42
C LEU A 166 15.71 4.53 13.79
N ALA A 167 15.61 5.85 13.90
CA ALA A 167 15.71 6.57 15.16
C ALA A 167 14.60 6.14 16.15
N GLY A 168 13.37 5.97 15.66
CA GLY A 168 12.26 5.40 16.44
C GLY A 168 12.60 4.00 16.98
N ARG A 169 13.08 3.11 16.13
CA ARG A 169 13.48 1.74 16.54
C ARG A 169 14.59 1.72 17.59
N LEU A 170 15.57 2.62 17.48
CA LEU A 170 16.64 2.75 18.49
C LEU A 170 16.09 3.17 19.86
N ILE A 171 15.13 4.10 19.90
CA ILE A 171 14.46 4.51 21.15
C ILE A 171 13.78 3.31 21.82
N HIS A 172 13.08 2.47 21.03
CA HIS A 172 12.45 1.25 21.55
C HIS A 172 13.47 0.19 21.98
N LEU A 173 14.56 -0.01 21.23
CA LEU A 173 15.65 -0.90 21.63
C LEU A 173 16.24 -0.52 23.00
N ALA A 174 16.43 0.77 23.25
CA ALA A 174 16.90 1.24 24.55
C ALA A 174 15.94 0.88 25.69
N THR A 175 14.64 0.98 25.41
CA THR A 175 13.58 0.63 26.36
C THR A 175 13.55 -0.87 26.65
N GLU A 176 13.59 -1.71 25.61
CA GLU A 176 13.65 -3.18 25.73
C GLU A 176 14.90 -3.63 26.51
N SER A 177 16.06 -3.04 26.18
CA SER A 177 17.34 -3.39 26.81
C SER A 177 17.56 -2.74 28.18
N ASN A 178 16.60 -1.94 28.68
CA ASN A 178 16.73 -1.13 29.89
C ASN A 178 18.02 -0.28 29.93
N LYS A 179 18.40 0.31 28.78
CA LYS A 179 19.58 1.17 28.63
C LYS A 179 19.19 2.63 28.55
N ARG A 180 19.99 3.49 29.18
CA ARG A 180 19.79 4.95 29.14
C ARG A 180 20.83 5.60 28.25
N TYR A 181 20.36 6.31 27.24
CA TYR A 181 21.22 7.17 26.42
C TYR A 181 21.72 8.37 27.23
N SER A 182 22.85 8.94 26.80
CA SER A 182 23.24 10.27 27.26
C SER A 182 22.19 11.30 26.84
N THR A 183 22.14 12.45 27.53
CA THR A 183 21.20 13.53 27.20
C THR A 183 21.31 13.96 25.74
N ALA A 184 22.54 14.09 25.22
CA ALA A 184 22.77 14.49 23.83
C ALA A 184 22.28 13.45 22.81
N HIS A 185 22.50 12.15 23.07
CA HIS A 185 22.02 11.08 22.19
C HIS A 185 20.50 10.95 22.24
N SER A 186 19.90 11.05 23.43
CA SER A 186 18.44 11.03 23.60
C SER A 186 17.77 12.19 22.85
N GLN A 187 18.26 13.43 23.03
CA GLN A 187 17.74 14.59 22.32
C GLN A 187 17.86 14.46 20.80
N TYR A 188 19.01 13.97 20.32
CA TYR A 188 19.23 13.74 18.89
C TYR A 188 18.24 12.72 18.30
N LEU A 189 18.08 11.56 18.94
CA LEU A 189 17.17 10.51 18.46
C LEU A 189 15.71 10.95 18.50
N CYS A 190 15.28 11.61 19.57
CA CYS A 190 13.90 12.11 19.69
C CYS A 190 13.60 13.17 18.62
N ALA A 191 14.53 14.10 18.38
CA ALA A 191 14.38 15.13 17.36
C ALA A 191 14.34 14.53 15.95
N LEU A 192 15.16 13.52 15.67
CA LEU A 192 15.19 12.85 14.38
C LEU A 192 13.93 12.00 14.15
N ALA A 193 13.53 11.18 15.11
CA ALA A 193 12.35 10.33 14.97
C ALA A 193 11.07 11.18 14.81
N GLY A 194 10.89 12.18 15.66
CA GLY A 194 9.63 12.92 15.77
C GLY A 194 8.47 11.95 16.04
N GLU A 195 7.41 12.04 15.25
CA GLU A 195 6.23 11.17 15.37
C GLU A 195 6.52 9.68 15.05
N GLU A 196 7.59 9.36 14.32
CA GLU A 196 7.91 7.97 13.97
C GLU A 196 8.17 7.09 15.20
N ALA A 197 8.64 7.67 16.31
CA ALA A 197 8.86 6.93 17.55
C ALA A 197 7.59 6.26 18.09
N ALA A 198 6.40 6.84 17.81
CA ALA A 198 5.12 6.30 18.24
C ALA A 198 4.46 5.37 17.19
N ARG A 199 5.06 5.24 15.99
CA ARG A 199 4.48 4.52 14.84
C ARG A 199 5.22 3.22 14.51
N VAL A 200 6.38 3.00 15.12
CA VAL A 200 7.18 1.80 14.90
C VAL A 200 6.74 0.68 15.82
N GLU A 201 6.66 -0.52 15.25
CA GLU A 201 6.25 -1.75 15.92
C GLU A 201 7.22 -2.87 15.52
N LEU A 202 7.31 -3.92 16.35
CA LEU A 202 7.89 -5.19 15.92
C LEU A 202 6.82 -5.97 15.14
N TYR A 203 7.26 -6.81 14.21
CA TYR A 203 6.33 -7.60 13.42
C TYR A 203 5.66 -8.66 14.31
N GLU A 204 4.36 -8.51 14.54
CA GLU A 204 3.54 -9.51 15.20
C GLU A 204 2.81 -10.32 14.12
N SER A 205 3.13 -11.62 14.02
CA SER A 205 2.39 -12.48 13.12
C SER A 205 0.97 -12.69 13.61
N GLN A 206 0.00 -12.54 12.72
CA GLN A 206 -1.39 -12.95 12.98
C GLN A 206 -1.61 -14.46 12.79
N PHE A 207 -0.64 -15.18 12.22
CA PHE A 207 -0.73 -16.61 11.91
C PHE A 207 0.53 -17.35 12.36
N GLU A 208 0.38 -18.44 13.12
CA GLU A 208 1.51 -19.16 13.75
C GLU A 208 2.50 -19.78 12.74
N ASP A 209 2.12 -19.95 11.47
CA ASP A 209 2.91 -20.65 10.43
C ASP A 209 3.10 -19.82 9.13
N ASP A 210 3.23 -18.49 9.21
CA ASP A 210 3.59 -17.71 8.02
C ASP A 210 5.13 -17.72 7.81
N PRO A 211 5.67 -18.36 6.75
CA PRO A 211 7.11 -18.42 6.48
C PRO A 211 7.75 -17.05 6.23
N LEU A 212 6.96 -15.99 6.02
CA LEU A 212 7.45 -14.62 5.97
C LEU A 212 7.81 -14.06 7.36
N VAL A 213 7.22 -14.61 8.43
CA VAL A 213 7.50 -14.24 9.84
C VAL A 213 8.92 -14.60 10.22
N GLU A 214 9.43 -15.76 9.76
CA GLU A 214 10.78 -16.21 10.09
C GLU A 214 11.86 -15.26 9.58
N LYS A 215 11.59 -14.55 8.48
CA LYS A 215 12.54 -13.61 7.86
C LYS A 215 12.48 -12.21 8.46
N ASN A 216 11.45 -11.89 9.23
CA ASN A 216 11.30 -10.58 9.85
C ASN A 216 12.01 -10.50 11.21
N PRO A 217 12.50 -9.31 11.60
CA PRO A 217 13.11 -9.10 12.91
C PRO A 217 12.19 -9.50 14.07
N LYS A 218 12.71 -10.30 15.00
CA LYS A 218 12.00 -10.73 16.21
C LYS A 218 12.38 -9.89 17.44
N THR A 219 13.47 -9.13 17.35
CA THR A 219 13.94 -8.23 18.40
C THR A 219 14.17 -6.83 17.85
N TRP A 220 14.13 -5.81 18.72
CA TRP A 220 14.47 -4.45 18.30
C TRP A 220 15.91 -4.34 17.79
N GLN A 221 16.82 -5.18 18.30
CA GLN A 221 18.21 -5.20 17.84
C GLN A 221 18.30 -5.66 16.39
N GLU A 222 17.63 -6.75 16.04
CA GLU A 222 17.52 -7.22 14.65
C GLU A 222 16.84 -6.18 13.76
N ALA A 223 15.79 -5.52 14.26
CA ALA A 223 15.03 -4.53 13.51
C ALA A 223 15.87 -3.28 13.21
N VAL A 224 16.66 -2.82 14.18
CA VAL A 224 17.62 -1.72 14.00
C VAL A 224 18.68 -2.11 12.98
N THR A 225 19.28 -3.31 13.09
CA THR A 225 20.31 -3.76 12.14
C THR A 225 19.75 -3.92 10.73
N SER A 226 18.57 -4.52 10.57
CA SER A 226 17.94 -4.78 9.28
C SER A 226 17.61 -3.48 8.54
N LEU A 227 16.87 -2.55 9.17
CA LEU A 227 16.57 -1.25 8.59
C LEU A 227 17.82 -0.39 8.39
N GLY A 228 18.81 -0.48 9.28
CA GLY A 228 20.10 0.17 9.11
C GLY A 228 20.80 -0.27 7.83
N ARG A 229 20.79 -1.57 7.50
CA ARG A 229 21.33 -2.09 6.23
C ARG A 229 20.54 -1.59 5.03
N ALA A 230 19.21 -1.66 5.11
CA ALA A 230 18.33 -1.21 4.02
C ALA A 230 18.56 0.27 3.72
N GLY A 231 18.56 1.14 4.73
CA GLY A 231 18.81 2.57 4.60
C GLY A 231 20.21 2.90 4.09
N ASN A 232 21.24 2.19 4.55
CA ASN A 232 22.61 2.39 4.07
C ASN A 232 22.82 1.96 2.61
N SER A 233 21.93 1.12 2.06
CA SER A 233 21.95 0.69 0.66
C SER A 233 21.28 1.68 -0.32
N VAL A 234 20.60 2.71 0.21
CA VAL A 234 19.93 3.75 -0.58
C VAL A 234 21.01 4.71 -1.12
N PRO A 235 21.06 4.96 -2.44
CA PRO A 235 21.87 6.03 -3.01
C PRO A 235 21.48 7.36 -2.37
N GLN A 236 22.43 8.02 -1.71
CA GLN A 236 22.16 9.21 -0.90
C GLN A 236 23.36 10.15 -0.92
N SER A 237 23.10 11.45 -0.81
CA SER A 237 24.16 12.45 -0.65
C SER A 237 24.88 12.26 0.68
N ALA A 238 26.08 12.83 0.79
CA ALA A 238 26.83 12.82 2.04
C ALA A 238 26.01 13.40 3.22
N GLN A 239 25.17 14.41 2.97
CA GLN A 239 24.31 15.01 4.01
C GLN A 239 23.22 14.05 4.47
N ALA A 240 22.57 13.34 3.54
CA ALA A 240 21.54 12.36 3.85
C ALA A 240 22.10 11.09 4.53
N ALA A 241 23.40 10.79 4.35
CA ALA A 241 24.07 9.68 5.02
C ALA A 241 24.43 9.94 6.50
N ILE A 242 24.63 11.21 6.91
CA ILE A 242 25.09 11.56 8.27
C ILE A 242 24.24 10.92 9.38
N PRO A 243 22.88 10.92 9.30
CA PRO A 243 22.06 10.30 10.32
C PRO A 243 22.32 8.79 10.49
N PHE A 244 22.52 8.06 9.39
CA PHE A 244 22.81 6.63 9.44
C PHE A 244 24.15 6.33 10.09
N VAL A 245 25.19 7.11 9.77
CA VAL A 245 26.52 6.97 10.40
C VAL A 245 26.42 7.20 11.90
N ARG A 246 25.81 8.33 12.31
CA ARG A 246 25.70 8.69 13.72
C ARG A 246 24.85 7.70 14.51
N MET A 247 23.76 7.20 13.94
CA MET A 247 22.95 6.17 14.55
C MET A 247 23.69 4.83 14.65
N ASN A 248 24.54 4.48 13.67
CA ASN A 248 25.36 3.27 13.72
C ASN A 248 26.36 3.33 14.88
N ASP A 249 26.97 4.51 15.10
CA ASP A 249 27.88 4.73 16.23
C ASP A 249 27.15 4.62 17.58
N ILE A 250 25.94 5.18 17.68
CA ILE A 250 25.09 5.06 18.88
C ILE A 250 24.71 3.58 19.09
N ALA A 251 24.26 2.88 18.05
CA ALA A 251 23.89 1.47 18.14
C ALA A 251 25.07 0.60 18.64
N LYS A 252 26.27 0.86 18.10
CA LYS A 252 27.49 0.15 18.46
C LYS A 252 27.90 0.44 19.90
N LEU A 253 27.88 1.70 20.30
CA LEU A 253 28.26 2.14 21.64
C LEU A 253 27.38 1.53 22.74
N TYR A 254 26.06 1.55 22.55
CA TYR A 254 25.13 1.14 23.60
C TYR A 254 24.76 -0.34 23.53
N PHE A 255 24.72 -0.96 22.35
CA PHE A 255 24.16 -2.32 22.19
C PHE A 255 25.11 -3.31 21.52
N GLY A 256 26.28 -2.86 21.03
CA GLY A 256 27.14 -3.70 20.17
C GLY A 256 26.51 -4.01 18.82
N ALA A 257 25.37 -3.40 18.49
CA ALA A 257 24.67 -3.57 17.23
C ALA A 257 25.30 -2.65 16.17
N HIS A 258 25.45 -3.14 14.94
CA HIS A 258 25.97 -2.36 13.82
C HIS A 258 25.42 -2.95 12.52
N TRP A 259 25.32 -2.12 11.48
CA TRP A 259 24.81 -2.52 10.16
C TRP A 259 25.77 -2.23 9.02
N VAL A 260 26.97 -1.73 9.33
CA VAL A 260 28.08 -1.61 8.40
C VAL A 260 29.10 -2.67 8.79
N ASN A 261 29.42 -3.60 7.88
CA ASN A 261 30.53 -4.53 8.10
C ASN A 261 31.83 -3.71 8.11
N ASN A 262 32.67 -3.90 9.13
CA ASN A 262 34.06 -3.39 9.10
C ASN A 262 34.83 -3.99 7.92
#